data_AF-A0A956PSC6-F1
#
_entry.id   AF-A0A956PSC6-F1
#
_cell.length_a   1.000
_cell.length_b   1.000
_cell.length_c   1.000
_cell.angle_alpha   90.00
_cell.angle_beta   90.00
_cell.angle_gamma   90.00
#
_symmetry.space_group_name_H-M   'P 1'
#
loop_
_entity.id
_entity.type
_entity.pdbx_description
1 polymer ?
#
loop_
_entity_poly.entity_id
_entity_poly.type
_entity_poly.pdbx_seq_one_letter_code
_entity_poly.pdbx_strand_id
1 'polypeptide(L)'
;MRSNLNRLVFLIFALLFAGCGGGGPSSSAVPAVESVQTGSVAFRLGQPSRILAQIVSVEVEVLNPNTEQAVLPAQQLVFGQEVIFSHVPVGVHLVRATGYASDGSIESRDQVEVLVVAGQTTRAQLILNNPSPEPTETP
;
A
#
# COMPACT_ATOMS: atom_id res chain seq x y z
N MET A 1 -14.95 26.72 37.53
CA MET A 1 -13.65 27.25 37.98
C MET A 1 -12.64 26.12 37.84
N ARG A 2 -11.75 26.22 36.84
CA ARG A 2 -10.27 26.27 36.97
C ARG A 2 -9.66 24.98 37.56
N SER A 3 -8.66 24.33 36.97
CA SER A 3 -7.77 24.70 35.88
C SER A 3 -7.03 23.45 35.40
N ASN A 4 -6.78 23.41 34.09
CA ASN A 4 -5.88 22.48 33.41
C ASN A 4 -4.46 22.58 33.99
N LEU A 5 -3.98 21.52 34.62
CA LEU A 5 -2.63 21.40 35.16
C LEU A 5 -1.96 20.20 34.49
N ASN A 6 -1.43 20.40 33.28
CA ASN A 6 -0.35 19.57 32.70
C ASN A 6 0.24 20.23 31.44
N ARG A 7 0.47 21.53 31.53
CA ARG A 7 1.18 22.34 30.51
C ARG A 7 2.55 22.80 31.03
N LEU A 8 3.22 21.95 31.79
CA LEU A 8 4.50 22.25 32.44
C LEU A 8 5.50 21.08 32.29
N VAL A 9 5.74 20.66 31.05
CA VAL A 9 6.98 19.95 30.68
C VAL A 9 7.57 20.70 29.48
N PHE A 10 7.80 21.98 29.68
CA PHE A 10 8.48 22.89 28.77
C PHE A 10 9.37 23.75 29.65
N LEU A 11 10.58 23.28 29.94
CA LEU A 11 11.76 23.99 30.44
C LEU A 11 12.65 22.99 31.18
N ILE A 12 13.95 23.07 30.93
CA ILE A 12 15.06 22.27 31.50
C ILE A 12 15.51 21.11 30.59
N PHE A 13 16.06 21.47 29.44
CA PHE A 13 17.27 20.85 28.89
C PHE A 13 18.06 21.90 28.13
N ALA A 14 18.34 23.01 28.81
CA ALA A 14 19.26 24.04 28.37
C ALA A 14 20.30 24.18 29.46
N LEU A 15 21.42 23.46 29.31
CA LEU A 15 22.74 23.82 29.83
C LEU A 15 23.73 22.72 29.43
N LEU A 16 24.89 23.15 28.94
CA LEU A 16 26.07 22.37 28.54
C LEU A 16 26.08 21.97 27.06
N PHE A 17 26.42 22.92 26.19
CA PHE A 17 27.69 22.87 25.45
C PHE A 17 28.06 24.31 25.04
N ALA A 18 29.00 24.90 25.77
CA ALA A 18 29.72 26.08 25.36
C ALA A 18 30.68 25.66 24.23
N GLY A 19 30.25 25.84 22.98
CA GLY A 19 31.08 25.77 21.78
C GLY A 19 31.14 27.16 21.16
N CYS A 20 32.32 27.77 21.20
CA CYS A 20 32.64 29.03 20.58
C CYS A 20 32.82 28.85 19.05
N GLY A 21 32.32 29.81 18.25
CA GLY A 21 32.42 29.86 16.79
C GLY A 21 31.02 30.02 16.19
N GLY A 22 30.58 31.15 15.65
CA GLY A 22 31.30 32.11 14.81
C GLY A 22 30.90 31.84 13.36
N GLY A 23 29.87 32.52 12.85
CA GLY A 23 29.57 32.56 11.41
C GLY A 23 28.09 32.58 11.03
N GLY A 24 27.58 33.76 10.66
CA GLY A 24 26.59 34.00 9.60
C GLY A 24 25.17 33.44 9.75
N PRO A 25 24.10 34.26 9.63
CA PRO A 25 22.76 33.74 9.43
C PRO A 25 22.62 33.23 7.99
N SER A 26 23.21 32.06 7.70
CA SER A 26 22.71 31.24 6.61
C SER A 26 21.38 30.67 7.09
N SER A 27 20.28 31.28 6.66
CA SER A 27 18.94 30.72 6.76
C SER A 27 18.96 29.33 6.13
N SER A 28 19.29 28.32 6.93
CA SER A 28 19.05 26.93 6.59
C SER A 28 17.56 26.76 6.78
N ALA A 29 16.81 27.06 5.72
CA ALA A 29 15.45 26.62 5.57
C ALA A 29 15.47 25.11 5.83
N VAL A 30 14.89 24.71 6.95
CA VAL A 30 14.56 23.30 7.20
C VAL A 30 13.73 22.88 5.99
N PRO A 31 14.16 21.90 5.19
CA PRO A 31 13.33 21.44 4.09
C PRO A 31 12.01 21.00 4.71
N ALA A 32 10.92 21.68 4.33
CA ALA A 32 9.60 21.20 4.63
C ALA A 32 9.55 19.77 4.10
N VAL A 33 9.39 18.80 5.00
CA VAL A 33 9.11 17.43 4.59
C VAL A 33 7.85 17.54 3.76
N GLU A 34 7.99 17.45 2.43
CA GLU A 34 6.84 17.40 1.53
C GLU A 34 5.99 16.26 2.04
N SER A 35 4.86 16.61 2.63
CA SER A 35 3.94 15.64 3.18
C SER A 35 3.40 14.91 1.97
N VAL A 36 3.98 13.75 1.65
CA VAL A 36 3.51 12.91 0.55
C VAL A 36 2.06 12.64 0.85
N GLN A 37 1.18 13.22 0.04
CA GLN A 37 -0.25 13.01 0.20
C GLN A 37 -0.51 11.54 -0.06
N THR A 38 -1.15 10.89 0.91
CA THR A 38 -1.43 9.46 0.84
C THR A 38 -2.91 9.20 1.05
N GLY A 39 -3.39 8.12 0.45
CA GLY A 39 -4.70 7.53 0.67
C GLY A 39 -4.58 6.09 1.14
N SER A 40 -5.66 5.34 0.98
CA SER A 40 -5.70 3.91 1.25
C SER A 40 -6.40 3.15 0.14
N VAL A 41 -6.02 1.90 -0.06
CA VAL A 41 -6.69 0.97 -0.98
C VAL A 41 -7.18 -0.22 -0.18
N ALA A 42 -8.50 -0.41 -0.13
CA ALA A 42 -9.12 -1.61 0.40
C ALA A 42 -9.40 -2.57 -0.76
N PHE A 43 -8.80 -3.75 -0.71
CA PHE A 43 -8.94 -4.77 -1.74
C PHE A 43 -9.69 -5.98 -1.19
N ARG A 44 -10.67 -6.44 -1.96
CA ARG A 44 -11.38 -7.70 -1.71
C ARG A 44 -11.33 -8.57 -2.93
N LEU A 45 -11.10 -9.86 -2.71
CA LEU A 45 -11.29 -10.83 -3.76
C LEU A 45 -12.79 -11.06 -3.97
N GLY A 46 -13.24 -10.98 -5.22
CA GLY A 46 -14.58 -11.36 -5.62
C GLY A 46 -14.84 -12.84 -5.40
N GLN A 47 -16.11 -13.24 -5.46
CA GLN A 47 -16.45 -14.64 -5.33
C GLN A 47 -15.84 -15.42 -6.50
N PRO A 48 -15.15 -16.52 -6.21
CA PRO A 48 -14.51 -17.30 -7.25
C PRO A 48 -15.52 -18.02 -8.12
N SER A 49 -15.29 -18.01 -9.43
CA SER A 49 -15.85 -19.00 -10.35
C SER A 49 -15.43 -20.40 -9.85
N ARG A 50 -16.29 -21.42 -9.97
CA ARG A 50 -16.19 -22.76 -9.30
C ARG A 50 -14.90 -23.59 -9.53
N ILE A 51 -13.85 -23.02 -10.12
CA ILE A 51 -12.60 -23.68 -10.53
C ILE A 51 -11.39 -23.22 -9.67
N LEU A 52 -11.61 -22.58 -8.51
CA LEU A 52 -10.50 -22.21 -7.61
C LEU A 52 -10.08 -23.31 -6.61
N ALA A 53 -10.39 -24.58 -6.88
CA ALA A 53 -9.98 -25.68 -6.02
C ALA A 53 -8.44 -25.81 -5.87
N GLN A 54 -7.67 -25.10 -6.69
CA GLN A 54 -6.22 -25.19 -6.77
C GLN A 54 -5.50 -23.99 -6.14
N ILE A 55 -6.17 -22.83 -6.01
CA ILE A 55 -5.56 -21.63 -5.44
C ILE A 55 -5.58 -21.72 -3.92
N VAL A 56 -4.42 -21.75 -3.30
CA VAL A 56 -4.27 -21.84 -1.84
C VAL A 56 -3.82 -20.54 -1.19
N SER A 57 -3.20 -19.65 -1.97
CA SER A 57 -2.79 -18.32 -1.51
C SER A 57 -2.98 -17.29 -2.62
N VAL A 58 -3.24 -16.05 -2.22
CA VAL A 58 -3.34 -14.92 -3.15
C VAL A 58 -2.42 -13.83 -2.65
N GLU A 59 -1.55 -13.34 -3.52
CA GLU A 59 -0.73 -12.16 -3.27
C GLU A 59 -1.37 -10.97 -3.95
N VAL A 60 -1.43 -9.86 -3.22
CA VAL A 60 -1.99 -8.60 -3.69
C VAL A 60 -0.89 -7.55 -3.65
N GLU A 61 -0.74 -6.83 -4.75
CA GLU A 61 0.26 -5.79 -4.92
C GLU A 61 -0.41 -4.49 -5.36
N VAL A 62 0.12 -3.37 -4.88
CA VAL A 62 -0.18 -2.05 -5.45
C VAL A 62 1.06 -1.61 -6.20
N LEU A 63 0.92 -1.31 -7.48
CA LEU A 63 2.01 -1.07 -8.41
C LEU A 63 1.89 0.32 -9.05
N ASN A 64 3.04 0.89 -9.37
CA ASN A 64 3.11 2.04 -10.27
C ASN A 64 2.69 1.59 -11.68
N PRO A 65 1.72 2.26 -12.33
CA PRO A 65 1.21 1.84 -13.63
C PRO A 65 2.23 1.95 -14.77
N ASN A 66 3.29 2.74 -14.59
CA ASN A 66 4.31 2.97 -15.63
C ASN A 66 5.51 2.04 -15.49
N THR A 67 5.86 1.65 -14.26
CA THR A 67 7.07 0.84 -13.99
C THR A 67 6.74 -0.58 -13.56
N GLU A 68 5.48 -0.87 -13.26
CA GLU A 68 4.99 -2.14 -12.67
C GLU A 68 5.71 -2.53 -11.37
N GLN A 69 6.40 -1.58 -10.74
CA GLN A 69 7.08 -1.79 -9.46
C GLN A 69 6.09 -1.60 -8.32
N ALA A 70 6.22 -2.46 -7.31
CA ALA A 70 5.42 -2.36 -6.10
C ALA A 70 5.71 -1.05 -5.36
N VAL A 71 4.66 -0.28 -5.08
CA VAL A 71 4.77 0.96 -4.29
C VAL A 71 4.78 0.68 -2.78
N LEU A 72 4.29 -0.50 -2.39
CA LEU A 72 4.24 -1.00 -1.02
C LEU A 72 4.55 -2.50 -1.02
N PRO A 73 4.95 -3.07 0.13
CA PRO A 73 5.10 -4.51 0.25
C PRO A 73 3.81 -5.25 -0.14
N ALA A 74 3.96 -6.34 -0.89
CA ALA A 74 2.86 -7.22 -1.24
C ALA A 74 2.18 -7.78 0.02
N GLN A 75 0.89 -8.03 -0.04
CA GLN A 75 0.12 -8.62 1.04
C GLN A 75 -0.47 -9.95 0.61
N GLN A 76 -0.41 -10.93 1.51
CA GLN A 76 -1.08 -12.21 1.33
C GLN A 76 -2.54 -12.07 1.77
N LEU A 77 -3.46 -12.53 0.93
CA LEU A 77 -4.88 -12.50 1.14
C LEU A 77 -5.42 -13.93 1.19
N VAL A 78 -6.23 -14.19 2.21
CA VAL A 78 -7.05 -15.41 2.30
C VAL A 78 -8.42 -15.13 1.70
N PHE A 79 -8.99 -16.10 0.97
CA PHE A 79 -10.32 -15.98 0.37
C PHE A 79 -11.38 -15.48 1.37
N GLY A 80 -12.17 -14.50 0.91
CA GLY A 80 -13.24 -13.90 1.72
C GLY A 80 -12.79 -12.79 2.67
N GLN A 81 -11.49 -12.53 2.80
CA GLN A 81 -10.96 -11.41 3.58
C GLN A 81 -10.85 -10.12 2.73
N GLU A 82 -10.69 -9.00 3.43
CA GLU A 82 -10.30 -7.71 2.86
C GLU A 82 -8.90 -7.38 3.37
N VAL A 83 -8.04 -6.88 2.47
CA VAL A 83 -6.74 -6.31 2.84
C VAL A 83 -6.75 -4.82 2.59
N ILE A 84 -6.07 -4.06 3.45
CA ILE A 84 -6.02 -2.61 3.35
C ILE A 84 -4.56 -2.19 3.23
N PHE A 85 -4.24 -1.55 2.11
CA PHE A 85 -2.98 -0.85 1.91
C PHE A 85 -3.15 0.58 2.42
N SER A 86 -2.45 0.90 3.50
CA SER A 86 -2.40 2.27 4.04
C SER A 86 -1.19 3.02 3.47
N HIS A 87 -1.24 4.34 3.51
CA HIS A 87 -0.15 5.21 3.03
C HIS A 87 0.21 5.03 1.55
N VAL A 88 -0.78 4.71 0.71
CA VAL A 88 -0.58 4.61 -0.74
C VAL A 88 -0.40 6.03 -1.29
N PRO A 89 0.66 6.33 -2.08
CA PRO A 89 0.82 7.65 -2.68
C PRO A 89 -0.41 8.04 -3.51
N VAL A 90 -0.82 9.31 -3.46
CA VAL A 90 -1.92 9.81 -4.31
C VAL A 90 -1.56 9.66 -5.79
N GLY A 91 -2.54 9.28 -6.58
CA GLY A 91 -2.38 9.07 -8.03
C GLY A 91 -3.04 7.79 -8.52
N VAL A 92 -2.79 7.47 -9.78
CA VAL A 92 -3.25 6.25 -10.43
C VAL A 92 -2.30 5.10 -10.10
N HIS A 93 -2.86 3.96 -9.69
CA HIS A 93 -2.11 2.74 -9.37
C HIS A 93 -2.76 1.51 -9.99
N LEU A 94 -1.98 0.47 -10.23
CA LEU A 94 -2.50 -0.86 -10.53
C LEU A 94 -2.60 -1.67 -9.25
N VAL A 95 -3.76 -2.25 -8.98
CA VAL A 95 -3.91 -3.30 -7.97
C VAL A 95 -3.87 -4.63 -8.71
N ARG A 96 -2.88 -5.46 -8.40
CA ARG A 96 -2.72 -6.80 -9.01
C ARG A 96 -2.97 -7.85 -7.95
N ALA A 97 -3.75 -8.88 -8.31
CA ALA A 97 -3.91 -10.09 -7.51
C ALA A 97 -3.33 -11.27 -8.29
N THR A 98 -2.45 -12.04 -7.66
CA THR A 98 -1.87 -13.27 -8.20
C THR A 98 -2.24 -14.42 -7.28
N GLY A 99 -2.95 -15.41 -7.81
CA GLY A 99 -3.29 -16.63 -7.09
C GLY A 99 -2.28 -17.75 -7.38
N TYR A 100 -1.83 -18.40 -6.31
CA TYR A 100 -0.84 -19.48 -6.37
C TYR A 100 -1.43 -20.82 -5.93
N ALA A 101 -0.95 -21.89 -6.57
CA ALA A 101 -1.17 -23.25 -6.12
C ALA A 101 -0.24 -23.63 -4.96
N SER A 102 -0.49 -24.80 -4.36
CA SER A 102 0.30 -25.34 -3.24
C SER A 102 1.78 -25.56 -3.57
N ASP A 103 2.11 -25.76 -4.85
CA ASP A 103 3.49 -25.90 -5.33
C ASP A 103 4.15 -24.54 -5.63
N GLY A 104 3.44 -23.43 -5.43
CA GLY A 104 3.91 -22.07 -5.69
C GLY A 104 3.79 -21.63 -7.15
N SER A 105 3.20 -22.45 -8.04
CA SER A 105 2.91 -22.05 -9.42
C SER A 105 1.79 -21.02 -9.47
N ILE A 106 1.82 -20.14 -10.48
CA ILE A 106 0.77 -19.13 -10.69
C ILE A 106 -0.39 -19.79 -11.42
N GLU A 107 -1.54 -19.87 -10.77
CA GLU A 107 -2.77 -20.41 -11.34
C GLU A 107 -3.63 -19.33 -11.99
N SER A 108 -3.59 -18.11 -11.46
CA SER A 108 -4.43 -17.02 -11.94
C SER A 108 -3.82 -15.66 -11.61
N ARG A 109 -4.14 -14.66 -12.43
CA ARG A 109 -3.78 -13.27 -12.20
C ARG A 109 -4.85 -12.36 -12.78
N ASP A 110 -5.17 -11.31 -12.04
CA ASP A 110 -6.07 -10.25 -12.48
C ASP A 110 -5.54 -8.90 -11.98
N GLN A 111 -5.92 -7.80 -12.64
CA GLN A 111 -5.50 -6.45 -12.25
C GLN A 111 -6.51 -5.37 -12.62
N VAL A 112 -6.55 -4.30 -11.81
CA VAL A 112 -7.43 -3.16 -12.01
C VAL A 112 -6.69 -1.86 -11.70
N GLU A 113 -6.99 -0.82 -12.47
CA GLU A 113 -6.51 0.52 -12.20
C GLU A 113 -7.38 1.22 -11.16
N VAL A 114 -6.76 1.89 -10.20
CA VAL A 114 -7.44 2.65 -9.14
C VAL A 114 -6.88 4.06 -9.01
N LEU A 115 -7.77 5.02 -8.77
CA LEU A 115 -7.38 6.38 -8.39
C LEU A 115 -7.34 6.50 -6.87
N VAL A 116 -6.16 6.77 -6.31
CA VAL A 116 -5.96 7.00 -4.88
C VAL A 116 -6.04 8.49 -4.61
N VAL A 117 -6.96 8.87 -3.72
CA VAL A 117 -7.21 10.26 -3.31
C VAL A 117 -6.77 10.46 -1.86
N ALA A 118 -6.22 11.64 -1.55
CA ALA A 118 -5.67 11.95 -0.23
C ALA A 118 -6.71 11.76 0.88
N GLY A 119 -6.35 11.00 1.93
CA GLY A 119 -7.21 10.75 3.08
C GLY A 119 -8.47 9.93 2.79
N GLN A 120 -8.63 9.39 1.59
CA GLN A 120 -9.76 8.55 1.19
C GLN A 120 -9.34 7.08 1.12
N THR A 121 -10.30 6.19 1.28
CA THR A 121 -10.12 4.75 0.99
C THR A 121 -10.78 4.42 -0.33
N THR A 122 -9.99 4.09 -1.33
CA THR A 122 -10.45 3.57 -2.62
C THR A 122 -10.68 2.06 -2.50
N ARG A 123 -11.80 1.56 -3.02
CA ARG A 123 -12.12 0.13 -2.99
C ARG A 123 -11.82 -0.52 -4.34
N ALA A 124 -11.16 -1.67 -4.30
CA ALA A 124 -10.83 -2.49 -5.46
C ALA A 124 -11.39 -3.90 -5.27
N GLN A 125 -11.89 -4.48 -6.35
CA GLN A 125 -12.34 -5.86 -6.38
C GLN A 125 -11.89 -6.52 -7.68
N LEU A 126 -11.29 -7.71 -7.56
CA LEU A 126 -10.84 -8.52 -8.68
C LEU A 126 -11.42 -9.93 -8.58
N ILE A 127 -11.54 -10.61 -9.71
CA ILE A 127 -12.03 -11.99 -9.76
C ILE A 127 -10.96 -12.84 -10.43
N LEU A 128 -10.30 -13.69 -9.62
CA LEU A 128 -9.37 -14.67 -10.15
C LEU A 128 -10.15 -15.77 -10.87
N ASN A 129 -9.90 -15.90 -12.16
CA ASN A 129 -10.38 -16.99 -13.01
C ASN A 129 -9.19 -17.81 -13.48
N ASN A 130 -9.30 -19.13 -13.54
CA ASN A 130 -8.28 -19.94 -14.21
C ASN A 130 -8.12 -19.46 -15.66
N PRO A 131 -6.90 -19.50 -16.23
CA PRO A 131 -6.78 -19.43 -17.67
C PRO A 131 -7.66 -20.54 -18.23
N SER A 132 -8.55 -20.18 -19.17
CA SER A 132 -9.30 -21.18 -19.93
C SER A 132 -8.27 -22.20 -20.44
N PRO A 133 -8.51 -23.53 -20.32
CA PRO A 133 -7.68 -24.47 -21.04
C PRO A 133 -7.68 -24.03 -22.51
N GLU A 134 -6.50 -23.83 -23.09
CA GLU A 134 -6.37 -23.58 -24.52
C GLU A 134 -7.17 -24.68 -25.25
N PRO A 135 -7.97 -24.34 -26.28
CA PRO A 135 -8.61 -25.36 -27.08
C PRO A 135 -7.50 -26.24 -27.66
N THR A 136 -7.47 -27.51 -27.28
CA THR A 136 -6.56 -28.50 -27.88
C THR A 136 -6.93 -28.63 -29.35
N GLU A 137 -6.19 -27.95 -30.24
CA GLU A 137 -6.24 -28.28 -31.66
C GLU A 137 -5.80 -29.75 -31.79
N THR A 138 -6.74 -30.59 -32.22
CA THR A 138 -6.54 -32.02 -32.43
C THR A 138 -6.08 -32.21 -33.88
N PRO A 139 -4.85 -32.66 -34.17
CA PRO A 139 -4.53 -33.31 -35.44
C PRO A 139 -4.86 -34.80 -35.42
#